data_AF-A0AAW5QPE6-F1
#
_entry.id   AF-A0AAW5QPE6-F1
#
_cell.length_a   1.000
_cell.length_b   1.000
_cell.length_c   1.000
_cell.angle_alpha   90.00
_cell.angle_beta   90.00
_cell.angle_gamma   90.00
#
_symmetry.space_group_name_H-M   'P 1'
#
loop_
_entity.id
_entity.type
_entity.pdbx_description
1 polymer ?
#
loop_
_entity_poly.entity_id
_entity_poly.type
_entity_poly.pdbx_seq_one_letter_code
_entity_poly.pdbx_strand_id
1 'polypeptide(L)'
;MTNPTAAAPEPYLSGGERAAAHGAHYIEETVRVYLMRDLAGTDTWVIDPTCFGDALPSEYDEPQNSECRCETPDECADIVDRMDKVGLPDGEDLMFMLAAALGYTLTKTDS
;
A
#
# COMPACT_ATOMS: atom_id res chain seq x y z
N MET A 1 -8.83 8.33 -42.17
CA MET A 1 -8.98 7.61 -40.89
C MET A 1 -8.44 8.54 -39.81
N THR A 2 -9.32 9.13 -39.01
CA THR A 2 -8.95 10.03 -37.92
C THR A 2 -8.46 9.19 -36.74
N ASN A 3 -7.23 9.44 -36.28
CA ASN A 3 -6.73 8.87 -35.03
C ASN A 3 -7.70 9.22 -33.89
N PRO A 4 -8.07 8.27 -33.02
CA PRO A 4 -8.75 8.63 -31.79
C PRO A 4 -7.77 9.47 -30.98
N THR A 5 -8.14 10.72 -30.72
CA THR A 5 -7.50 11.55 -29.70
C THR A 5 -7.47 10.71 -28.43
N ALA A 6 -6.28 10.32 -27.97
CA ALA A 6 -6.13 9.71 -26.66
C ALA A 6 -6.83 10.64 -25.67
N ALA A 7 -7.79 10.11 -24.91
CA ALA A 7 -8.43 10.87 -23.85
C ALA A 7 -7.33 11.50 -22.99
N ALA A 8 -7.52 12.77 -22.61
CA ALA A 8 -6.62 13.39 -21.65
C ALA A 8 -6.50 12.45 -20.43
N PRO A 9 -5.29 12.21 -19.90
CA PRO A 9 -5.16 11.38 -18.71
C PRO A 9 -6.07 11.96 -17.64
N GLU A 10 -6.87 11.09 -17.01
CA GLU A 10 -7.69 11.46 -15.87
C GLU A 10 -6.81 12.23 -14.86
N PRO A 11 -7.29 13.35 -14.29
CA PRO A 11 -6.50 14.12 -13.35
C PRO A 11 -6.06 13.22 -12.20
N TYR A 12 -4.78 13.33 -11.82
CA TYR A 12 -4.28 12.65 -10.63
C TYR A 12 -5.08 13.13 -9.42
N LEU A 13 -5.73 12.20 -8.72
CA LEU A 13 -6.40 12.45 -7.45
C LEU A 13 -5.55 11.90 -6.32
N SER A 14 -5.36 12.69 -5.26
CA SER A 14 -4.73 12.20 -4.02
C SER A 14 -5.55 11.07 -3.38
N GLY A 15 -4.95 10.33 -2.44
CA GLY A 15 -5.66 9.28 -1.69
C GLY A 15 -6.93 9.82 -1.02
N GLY A 16 -6.82 10.96 -0.33
CA GLY A 16 -7.96 11.65 0.28
C GLY A 16 -9.04 12.08 -0.71
N GLU A 17 -8.67 12.55 -1.90
CA GLU A 17 -9.62 12.92 -2.96
C GLU A 17 -10.39 11.72 -3.48
N ARG A 18 -9.69 10.61 -3.70
CA ARG A 18 -10.30 9.35 -4.13
C ARG A 18 -11.26 8.84 -3.06
N ALA A 19 -10.86 8.81 -1.79
CA ALA A 19 -11.72 8.39 -0.70
C ALA A 19 -12.99 9.24 -0.61
N ALA A 20 -12.86 10.57 -0.69
CA ALA A 20 -13.99 11.49 -0.68
C ALA A 20 -14.95 11.27 -1.86
N ALA A 21 -14.42 11.04 -3.07
CA ALA A 21 -15.24 10.71 -4.24
C ALA A 21 -16.04 9.40 -4.08
N HIS A 22 -15.59 8.51 -3.20
CA HIS A 22 -16.26 7.26 -2.84
C HIS A 22 -17.10 7.35 -1.56
N GLY A 23 -17.18 8.52 -0.91
CA GLY A 23 -17.86 8.68 0.38
C GLY A 23 -17.19 7.87 1.51
N ALA A 24 -15.89 7.62 1.39
CA ALA A 24 -15.09 6.87 2.34
C ALA A 24 -14.14 7.77 3.13
N HIS A 25 -13.77 7.33 4.33
CA HIS A 25 -12.69 7.93 5.09
C HIS A 25 -11.34 7.44 4.57
N TYR A 26 -10.37 8.35 4.46
CA TYR A 26 -9.00 8.01 4.08
C TYR A 26 -8.17 7.77 5.33
N ILE A 27 -7.67 6.55 5.49
CA ILE A 27 -6.64 6.17 6.46
C ILE A 27 -5.45 5.67 5.68
N GLU A 28 -4.26 6.11 6.08
CA GLU A 28 -3.01 5.68 5.48
C GLU A 28 -2.05 5.10 6.50
N GLU A 29 -1.13 4.30 5.98
CA GLU A 29 -0.11 3.62 6.73
C GLU A 29 1.12 3.43 5.85
N THR A 30 2.27 3.22 6.47
CA THR A 30 3.52 2.87 5.79
C THR A 30 3.98 1.48 6.22
N VAL A 31 4.74 0.83 5.35
CA VAL A 31 5.47 -0.40 5.70
C VAL A 31 6.88 -0.32 5.13
N ARG A 32 7.87 -0.78 5.89
CA ARG A 32 9.27 -0.84 5.47
C ARG A 32 9.62 -2.24 5.00
N VAL A 33 10.09 -2.35 3.77
CA VAL A 33 10.68 -3.58 3.24
C VAL A 33 12.19 -3.50 3.40
N TYR A 34 12.76 -4.42 4.18
CA TYR A 34 14.20 -4.50 4.36
C TYR A 34 14.85 -5.20 3.18
N LEU A 35 15.98 -4.63 2.75
CA LEU A 35 16.81 -5.17 1.70
C LEU A 35 18.17 -5.55 2.29
N MET A 36 18.77 -6.58 1.72
CA MET A 36 20.12 -7.02 2.04
C MET A 36 20.93 -7.20 0.75
N ARG A 37 22.25 -7.23 0.86
CA ARG A 37 23.12 -7.56 -0.28
C ARG A 37 23.00 -9.06 -0.59
N ASP A 38 22.96 -9.40 -1.87
CA ASP A 38 22.98 -10.79 -2.33
C ASP A 38 24.18 -11.57 -1.74
N LEU A 39 23.86 -12.68 -1.07
CA LEU A 39 24.85 -13.54 -0.42
C LEU A 39 25.67 -14.36 -1.42
N ALA A 40 25.25 -14.45 -2.69
CA ALA A 40 26.09 -15.01 -3.76
C ALA A 40 27.27 -14.09 -4.13
N GLY A 41 27.37 -12.90 -3.50
CA GLY A 41 28.49 -11.98 -3.62
C GLY A 41 28.35 -10.98 -4.76
N THR A 42 27.19 -10.96 -5.44
CA THR A 42 26.87 -9.92 -6.42
C THR A 42 26.54 -8.60 -5.72
N ASP A 43 26.78 -7.47 -6.39
CA ASP A 43 26.42 -6.14 -5.89
C ASP A 43 24.97 -5.81 -6.25
N THR A 44 24.06 -6.66 -5.79
CA THR A 44 22.62 -6.55 -6.03
C THR A 44 21.85 -6.55 -4.70
N TRP A 45 20.76 -5.79 -4.64
CA TRP A 45 19.81 -5.83 -3.53
C TRP A 45 18.85 -7.00 -3.67
N VAL A 46 18.64 -7.73 -2.60
CA VAL A 46 17.59 -8.75 -2.46
C VAL A 46 16.73 -8.41 -1.24
N ILE A 47 15.50 -8.92 -1.20
CA ILE A 47 14.65 -8.77 -0.01
C ILE A 47 15.28 -9.56 1.15
N ASP A 48 15.37 -8.92 2.32
CA ASP A 48 15.78 -9.60 3.55
C ASP A 48 14.69 -10.61 3.96
N PRO A 49 15.01 -11.90 4.18
CA PRO A 49 14.03 -12.91 4.56
C PRO A 49 13.25 -12.62 5.85
N THR A 50 13.73 -11.71 6.71
CA THR A 50 12.99 -11.24 7.89
C THR A 50 11.69 -10.50 7.54
N CYS A 51 11.49 -10.12 6.28
CA CYS A 51 10.25 -9.52 5.81
C CYS A 51 9.08 -10.51 5.69
N PHE A 52 9.29 -11.82 5.86
CA PHE A 52 8.25 -12.83 5.65
C PHE A 52 7.82 -13.48 6.96
N GLY A 53 6.51 -13.76 7.11
CA GLY A 53 5.93 -14.47 8.25
C GLY A 53 5.57 -13.60 9.46
N ASP A 54 6.07 -12.37 9.52
CA ASP A 54 5.78 -11.38 10.55
C ASP A 54 5.44 -10.02 9.91
N ALA A 55 4.64 -9.22 10.63
CA ALA A 55 4.20 -7.90 10.18
C ALA A 55 5.38 -6.96 9.87
N LEU A 56 5.34 -6.31 8.70
CA LEU A 56 6.33 -5.30 8.33
C LEU A 56 6.22 -4.07 9.25
N PRO A 57 7.34 -3.45 9.66
CA PRO A 57 7.28 -2.29 10.53
C PRO A 57 6.82 -1.05 9.77
N SER A 58 6.04 -0.22 10.44
CA SER A 58 5.65 1.10 9.96
C SER A 58 6.69 2.18 10.33
N GLU A 59 6.65 3.30 9.60
CA GLU A 59 7.28 4.56 10.01
C GLU A 59 6.42 5.37 10.99
N TYR A 60 5.12 5.07 11.07
CA TYR A 60 4.18 5.68 11.98
C TYR A 60 4.01 4.83 13.25
N ASP A 61 3.69 5.51 14.35
CA ASP A 61 3.32 4.85 15.61
C ASP A 61 1.88 4.30 15.56
N GLU A 62 1.02 4.91 14.74
CA GLU A 62 -0.38 4.53 14.51
C GLU A 62 -0.84 4.95 13.09
N PRO A 63 -1.91 4.33 12.54
CA PRO A 63 -2.45 4.74 11.24
C PRO A 63 -2.87 6.21 11.21
N GLN A 64 -2.64 6.89 10.08
CA GLN A 64 -2.83 8.33 9.95
C GLN A 64 -4.08 8.67 9.14
N ASN A 65 -4.79 9.72 9.54
CA ASN A 65 -6.01 10.21 8.85
C ASN A 65 -5.90 11.69 8.41
N SER A 66 -4.69 12.27 8.43
CA SER A 66 -4.44 13.69 8.20
C SER A 66 -4.92 14.19 6.83
N GLU A 67 -4.94 13.32 5.82
CA GLU A 67 -5.41 13.62 4.46
C GLU A 67 -6.90 13.29 4.23
N CYS A 68 -7.62 12.85 5.27
CA CYS A 68 -9.06 12.61 5.18
C CYS A 68 -9.84 13.93 5.02
N ARG A 69 -10.83 13.94 4.10
CA ARG A 69 -11.62 15.14 3.74
C ARG A 69 -13.09 15.07 4.18
N CYS A 70 -13.44 14.20 5.11
CA CYS A 70 -14.82 13.91 5.52
C CYS A 70 -15.43 14.95 6.50
N GLU A 71 -14.64 15.89 7.02
CA GLU A 71 -15.03 16.88 8.05
C GLU A 71 -15.67 16.28 9.33
N THR A 72 -15.43 14.99 9.61
CA THR A 72 -16.01 14.22 10.73
C THR A 72 -14.91 13.57 11.58
N PRO A 73 -14.23 14.33 12.46
CA PRO A 73 -13.03 13.87 13.16
C PRO A 73 -13.26 12.68 14.10
N ASP A 74 -14.42 12.61 14.76
CA ASP A 74 -14.75 11.50 15.67
C ASP A 74 -14.87 10.18 14.90
N GLU A 75 -15.50 10.20 13.71
CA GLU A 75 -15.58 9.02 12.85
C GLU A 75 -14.21 8.59 12.32
N CYS A 76 -13.33 9.55 11.99
CA CYS A 76 -11.98 9.22 11.60
C CYS A 76 -11.22 8.51 12.72
N ALA A 77 -11.32 9.00 13.96
CA ALA A 77 -10.66 8.38 15.12
C ALA A 77 -11.14 6.94 15.32
N ASP A 78 -12.45 6.71 15.21
CA ASP A 78 -13.03 5.36 15.28
C ASP A 78 -12.52 4.44 14.17
N ILE A 79 -12.17 4.97 12.99
CA ILE A 79 -11.64 4.17 11.87
C ILE A 79 -10.15 3.92 12.04
N VAL A 80 -9.36 4.90 12.49
CA VAL A 80 -7.95 4.71 12.87
C VAL A 80 -7.84 3.58 13.89
N ASP A 81 -8.65 3.63 14.95
CA ASP A 81 -8.71 2.60 15.99
C ASP A 81 -9.05 1.21 15.44
N ARG A 82 -9.86 1.13 14.39
CA ARG A 82 -10.20 -0.15 13.74
C ARG A 82 -9.07 -0.64 12.84
N MET A 83 -8.46 0.26 12.07
CA MET A 83 -7.37 -0.06 11.15
C MET A 83 -6.13 -0.51 11.90
N ASP A 84 -5.82 0.11 13.04
CA ASP A 84 -4.72 -0.31 13.92
C ASP A 84 -4.85 -1.79 14.34
N LYS A 85 -6.09 -2.23 14.62
CA LYS A 85 -6.39 -3.61 15.01
C LYS A 85 -6.37 -4.62 13.86
N VAL A 86 -6.37 -4.18 12.60
CA VAL A 86 -6.29 -5.09 11.45
C VAL A 86 -4.89 -5.71 11.37
N GLY A 87 -3.86 -5.00 11.82
CA GLY A 87 -2.47 -5.40 11.69
C GLY A 87 -1.89 -5.05 10.32
N LEU A 88 -0.56 -5.02 10.25
CA LEU A 88 0.19 -4.71 9.03
C LEU A 88 0.49 -5.99 8.24
N PRO A 89 0.59 -5.90 6.90
CA PRO A 89 0.95 -7.03 6.06
C PRO A 89 2.38 -7.49 6.34
N ASP A 90 2.66 -8.77 6.10
CA ASP A 90 4.03 -9.23 5.88
C ASP A 90 4.49 -8.98 4.42
N GLY A 91 5.68 -9.45 4.07
CA GLY A 91 6.23 -9.34 2.73
C GLY A 91 5.49 -10.16 1.65
N GLU A 92 4.90 -11.31 2.00
CA GLU A 92 4.12 -12.12 1.06
C GLU A 92 2.76 -11.43 0.79
N ASP A 93 2.10 -10.92 1.83
CA ASP A 93 0.89 -10.11 1.73
C ASP A 93 1.11 -8.85 0.87
N LEU A 94 2.20 -8.12 1.12
CA LEU A 94 2.54 -6.91 0.36
C LEU A 94 2.75 -7.22 -1.14
N MET A 95 3.38 -8.35 -1.46
CA MET A 95 3.54 -8.81 -2.85
C MET A 95 2.17 -9.02 -3.52
N PHE A 96 1.23 -9.69 -2.84
CA PHE A 96 -0.13 -9.89 -3.35
C PHE A 96 -0.88 -8.57 -3.54
N MET A 97 -0.77 -7.64 -2.58
CA MET A 97 -1.40 -6.32 -2.66
C MET A 97 -0.90 -5.51 -3.85
N LEU A 98 0.42 -5.48 -4.07
CA LEU A 98 1.03 -4.78 -5.21
C LEU A 98 0.59 -5.40 -6.55
N ALA A 99 0.59 -6.74 -6.63
CA ALA A 99 0.12 -7.41 -7.84
C ALA A 99 -1.35 -7.10 -8.14
N ALA A 100 -2.22 -7.15 -7.13
CA ALA A 100 -3.64 -6.81 -7.28
C ALA A 100 -3.84 -5.36 -7.73
N ALA A 101 -3.12 -4.40 -7.13
CA ALA A 101 -3.21 -2.97 -7.48
C ALA A 101 -2.76 -2.69 -8.92
N LEU A 102 -1.81 -3.47 -9.43
CA LEU A 102 -1.26 -3.34 -10.79
C LEU A 102 -1.96 -4.24 -11.82
N GLY A 103 -2.90 -5.09 -11.41
CA GLY A 103 -3.60 -6.03 -12.28
C GLY A 103 -2.75 -7.22 -12.74
N TYR A 104 -1.70 -7.57 -11.99
CA TYR A 104 -0.90 -8.76 -12.25
C TYR A 104 -1.51 -10.00 -11.60
N THR A 105 -1.31 -11.15 -12.25
CA THR A 105 -1.54 -12.47 -11.65
C THR A 105 -0.19 -13.02 -11.19
N LEU A 106 -0.11 -13.46 -9.93
CA LEU A 106 1.07 -14.12 -9.38
C LEU A 106 0.97 -15.63 -9.58
N THR A 107 2.08 -16.25 -9.95
CA THR A 107 2.22 -17.72 -10.02
C THR A 107 3.39 -18.11 -9.14
N LYS A 108 3.13 -18.93 -8.11
CA LYS A 108 4.19 -19.49 -7.27
C LYS A 108 4.86 -20.62 -8.04
N THR A 109 6.18 -20.58 -8.12
CA THR A 109 6.94 -21.69 -8.70
C THR A 109 7.17 -22.72 -7.62
N ASP A 110 6.78 -23.98 -7.86
CA ASP A 110 7.10 -25.08 -6.94
C ASP A 110 8.63 -25.16 -6.81
N SER A 111 9.12 -25.08 -5.57
CA SER A 111 10.53 -25.16 -5.21
C SER A 111 10.87 -26.55 -4.69
#